data_AF-A0A162B462-F1
#
_entry.id   AF-A0A162B462-F1
#
_cell.length_a   1.000
_cell.length_b   1.000
_cell.length_c   1.000
_cell.angle_alpha   90.00
_cell.angle_beta   90.00
_cell.angle_gamma   90.00
#
_symmetry.space_group_name_H-M   'P 1'
#
loop_
_entity.id
_entity.type
_entity.pdbx_description
1 polymer ?
#
loop_
_entity_poly.entity_id
_entity_poly.type
_entity_poly.pdbx_seq_one_letter_code
_entity_poly.pdbx_strand_id
1 'polypeptide(L)'
;MMGGFAFGAVVSKMNNLSTSDHSSVVSVNLFVALLCACIVVGHLLEESRWMNESITALAIGICTGVVILLFSGGKNSHLLVFSEDLFFIYLLPPIIFNAGFQVKKKQFFRNFMTITLFGAVGTLISFSIISLGAIHFFKNINIGSLELGDFLAIGAIFSATDSVCTLQVLNQDETPLLYSLVFGEGVVNDATSVVLFNAVQNFDLSHIDAVTALQLIGNFIYLFISSTLLGVFAGLLSAFIIKKLYFGRHSTDREVAIMILMAYLSYMLAELLDLSAILTVFFCGIVMSHYTWHNVTESSRVTTKHTFATLSFIAEIFIFLYVGMDALDIEKWRYVSDSPGTSIGVSSILLGLILAGRAAFVFPLSFLSNLTKKSPENKIELKQQVTIWWAGLMRGAVSMALAYNQAIFTREGHTQLRGNAIMITSTITVVLFSTVVFGLLTKPLVRHLLPSPKHLVSMISSESLTPKSFVVPLLANSQDSEADLCSTMTRPTSLRMLLTAPSRSVHHYWRKFDNAFMRPVFGGRGFVPYVPGSPTEQDDSQWQMDASK
;
A
#
# COMPACT_ATOMS: atom_id res chain seq x y z
N MET A 1 -10.04 -45.12 -43.54
CA MET A 1 -9.98 -43.65 -43.69
C MET A 1 -10.40 -42.88 -42.41
N MET A 2 -10.26 -43.43 -41.19
CA MET A 2 -10.64 -42.72 -39.93
C MET A 2 -9.47 -42.40 -38.98
N GLY A 3 -8.22 -42.76 -39.31
CA GLY A 3 -7.05 -42.48 -38.45
C GLY A 3 -6.36 -41.13 -38.68
N GLY A 4 -6.57 -40.48 -39.84
CA GLY A 4 -5.87 -39.24 -40.21
C GLY A 4 -6.46 -37.96 -39.61
N PHE A 5 -7.76 -37.93 -39.32
CA PHE A 5 -8.45 -36.75 -38.80
C PHE A 5 -8.13 -36.46 -37.32
N ALA A 6 -7.89 -37.49 -36.51
CA ALA A 6 -7.54 -37.31 -35.10
C ALA A 6 -6.09 -36.79 -34.92
N PHE A 7 -5.16 -37.23 -35.77
CA PHE A 7 -3.77 -36.76 -35.71
C PHE A 7 -3.63 -35.31 -36.17
N GLY A 8 -4.35 -34.90 -37.22
CA GLY A 8 -4.39 -33.49 -37.66
C GLY A 8 -5.00 -32.54 -36.61
N ALA A 9 -6.00 -32.99 -35.86
CA ALA A 9 -6.58 -32.22 -34.76
C ALA A 9 -5.64 -32.12 -33.54
N VAL A 10 -4.90 -33.18 -33.23
CA VAL A 10 -3.88 -33.15 -32.16
C VAL A 10 -2.69 -32.28 -32.56
N VAL A 11 -2.23 -32.37 -33.81
CA VAL A 11 -1.15 -31.53 -34.34
C VAL A 11 -1.58 -30.06 -34.44
N SER A 12 -2.82 -29.76 -34.85
CA SER A 12 -3.32 -28.37 -34.83
C SER A 12 -3.52 -27.84 -33.42
N LYS A 13 -3.95 -28.69 -32.47
CA LYS A 13 -4.06 -28.32 -31.05
C LYS A 13 -2.69 -28.12 -30.40
N MET A 14 -1.68 -28.92 -30.76
CA MET A 14 -0.28 -28.72 -30.35
C MET A 14 0.35 -27.49 -30.99
N ASN A 15 0.09 -27.22 -32.28
CA ASN A 15 0.55 -26.00 -32.94
C ASN A 15 -0.11 -24.77 -32.32
N ASN A 16 -1.42 -24.81 -32.04
CA ASN A 16 -2.13 -23.71 -31.38
C ASN A 16 -1.62 -23.48 -29.95
N LEU A 17 -1.29 -24.54 -29.21
CA LEU A 17 -0.63 -24.44 -27.91
C LEU A 17 0.76 -23.80 -28.04
N SER A 18 1.59 -24.29 -28.97
CA SER A 18 2.94 -23.76 -29.22
C SER A 18 2.92 -22.29 -29.67
N THR A 19 1.94 -21.87 -30.48
CA THR A 19 1.77 -20.47 -30.88
C THR A 19 1.25 -19.58 -29.75
N SER A 20 0.43 -20.12 -28.85
CA SER A 20 -0.05 -19.43 -27.64
C SER A 20 1.06 -19.27 -26.60
N ASP A 21 1.90 -20.29 -26.46
CA ASP A 21 3.06 -20.27 -25.57
C ASP A 21 4.11 -19.29 -26.11
N HIS A 22 4.35 -19.26 -27.43
CA HIS A 22 5.23 -18.25 -28.03
C HIS A 22 4.69 -16.83 -27.90
N SER A 23 3.38 -16.59 -28.09
CA SER A 23 2.81 -15.25 -27.95
C SER A 23 2.86 -14.77 -26.50
N SER A 24 2.56 -15.63 -25.54
CA SER A 24 2.66 -15.30 -24.11
C SER A 24 4.11 -15.01 -23.68
N VAL A 25 5.08 -15.80 -24.15
CA VAL A 25 6.51 -15.52 -23.91
C VAL A 25 6.93 -14.18 -24.52
N VAL A 26 6.45 -13.84 -25.71
CA VAL A 26 6.72 -12.52 -26.33
C VAL A 26 6.12 -11.38 -25.51
N SER A 27 4.89 -11.51 -25.02
CA SER A 27 4.25 -10.51 -24.15
C SER A 27 5.02 -10.32 -22.86
N VAL A 28 5.43 -11.42 -22.21
CA VAL A 28 6.22 -11.38 -20.97
C VAL A 28 7.58 -10.73 -21.22
N ASN A 29 8.27 -11.07 -22.32
CA ASN A 29 9.54 -10.46 -22.68
C ASN A 29 9.43 -8.95 -22.91
N LEU A 30 8.39 -8.51 -23.64
CA LEU A 30 8.13 -7.09 -23.84
C LEU A 30 7.91 -6.39 -22.49
N PHE A 31 7.10 -6.99 -21.61
CA PHE A 31 6.79 -6.43 -20.31
C PHE A 31 8.03 -6.31 -19.42
N VAL A 32 8.87 -7.35 -19.36
CA VAL A 32 10.13 -7.33 -18.60
C VAL A 32 11.10 -6.29 -19.16
N ALA A 33 11.21 -6.18 -20.49
CA ALA A 33 12.05 -5.15 -21.11
C ALA A 33 11.58 -3.73 -20.75
N LEU A 34 10.27 -3.51 -20.70
CA LEU A 34 9.68 -2.23 -20.28
C LEU A 34 9.94 -1.93 -18.81
N LEU A 35 9.84 -2.92 -17.91
CA LEU A 35 10.23 -2.76 -16.50
C LEU A 35 11.69 -2.33 -16.38
N CYS A 36 12.60 -2.99 -17.10
CA CYS A 36 14.01 -2.60 -17.12
C CYS A 36 14.19 -1.17 -17.63
N ALA A 37 13.48 -0.79 -18.70
CA ALA A 37 13.50 0.57 -19.22
C ALA A 37 12.99 1.58 -18.19
N CYS A 38 11.91 1.30 -17.47
CA CYS A 38 11.39 2.14 -16.39
C CYS A 38 12.42 2.40 -15.30
N ILE A 39 13.18 1.38 -14.90
CA ILE A 39 14.22 1.51 -13.87
C ILE A 39 15.37 2.38 -14.38
N VAL A 40 15.87 2.12 -15.60
CA VAL A 40 16.99 2.88 -16.17
C VAL A 40 16.59 4.34 -16.41
N VAL A 41 15.44 4.56 -17.03
CA VAL A 41 14.92 5.90 -17.34
C VAL A 41 14.57 6.65 -16.05
N GLY A 42 13.99 5.96 -15.06
CA GLY A 42 13.72 6.52 -13.73
C GLY A 42 15.00 6.99 -13.03
N HIS A 43 16.06 6.18 -13.06
CA HIS A 43 17.36 6.56 -12.50
C HIS A 43 18.00 7.75 -13.23
N LEU A 44 17.93 7.79 -14.58
CA LEU A 44 18.44 8.93 -15.36
C LEU A 44 17.66 10.22 -15.09
N LEU A 45 16.38 10.10 -14.73
CA LEU A 45 15.49 11.23 -14.47
C LEU A 45 15.37 11.59 -12.98
N GLU A 46 16.13 10.93 -12.12
CA GLU A 46 16.20 11.20 -10.68
C GLU A 46 16.67 12.64 -10.39
N GLU A 47 17.53 13.19 -11.25
CA GLU A 47 17.98 14.59 -11.15
C GLU A 47 16.86 15.60 -11.48
N SER A 48 15.79 15.18 -12.16
CA SER A 48 14.66 16.06 -12.45
C SER A 48 13.88 16.39 -11.18
N ARG A 49 13.76 17.70 -10.91
CA ARG A 49 13.00 18.20 -9.74
C ARG A 49 11.52 17.81 -9.74
N TRP A 50 10.96 17.40 -10.88
CA TRP A 50 9.52 17.29 -11.08
C TRP A 50 9.00 15.86 -11.20
N MET A 51 9.87 14.86 -11.40
CA MET A 51 9.41 13.52 -11.72
C MET A 51 9.73 12.51 -10.62
N ASN A 52 8.72 11.71 -10.27
CA ASN A 52 8.86 10.54 -9.39
C ASN A 52 8.95 9.28 -10.24
N GLU A 53 9.46 8.19 -9.65
CA GLU A 53 9.61 6.90 -10.31
C GLU A 53 8.26 6.35 -10.81
N SER A 54 7.20 6.42 -9.98
CA SER A 54 5.84 6.01 -10.36
C SER A 54 5.28 6.78 -11.55
N ILE A 55 5.57 8.09 -11.65
CA ILE A 55 5.10 8.93 -12.75
C ILE A 55 5.84 8.58 -14.04
N THR A 56 7.14 8.29 -13.93
CA THR A 56 7.97 7.83 -15.06
C THR A 56 7.44 6.50 -15.60
N ALA A 57 7.18 5.54 -14.71
CA ALA A 57 6.62 4.24 -15.08
C ALA A 57 5.26 4.37 -15.75
N LEU A 58 4.38 5.23 -15.21
CA LEU A 58 3.08 5.51 -15.80
C LEU A 58 3.18 6.15 -17.18
N ALA A 59 4.07 7.13 -17.35
CA ALA A 59 4.31 7.80 -18.63
C ALA A 59 4.83 6.82 -19.70
N ILE A 60 5.79 5.96 -19.33
CA ILE A 60 6.29 4.90 -20.22
C ILE A 60 5.17 3.92 -20.57
N GLY A 61 4.31 3.56 -19.61
CA GLY A 61 3.14 2.71 -19.85
C GLY A 61 2.19 3.31 -20.88
N ILE A 62 1.85 4.59 -20.74
CA ILE A 62 1.02 5.34 -21.70
C ILE A 62 1.71 5.39 -23.06
N CYS A 63 2.99 5.77 -23.13
CA CYS A 63 3.73 5.81 -24.39
C CYS A 63 3.73 4.44 -25.09
N THR A 64 3.93 3.37 -24.34
CA THR A 64 3.90 2.00 -24.88
C THR A 64 2.50 1.62 -25.34
N GLY A 65 1.46 1.96 -24.59
CA GLY A 65 0.08 1.75 -25.01
C GLY A 65 -0.25 2.47 -26.33
N VAL A 66 0.24 3.71 -26.52
CA VAL A 66 0.11 4.45 -27.80
C VAL A 66 0.82 3.71 -28.93
N VAL A 67 2.04 3.25 -28.70
CA VAL A 67 2.82 2.51 -29.71
C VAL A 67 2.08 1.23 -30.11
N ILE A 68 1.62 0.43 -29.15
CA ILE A 68 0.85 -0.80 -29.39
C ILE A 68 -0.42 -0.48 -30.19
N LEU A 69 -1.14 0.58 -29.84
CA LEU A 69 -2.34 1.02 -30.53
C LEU A 69 -2.06 1.34 -32.02
N LEU A 70 -1.00 2.10 -32.28
CA LEU A 70 -0.60 2.50 -33.63
C LEU A 70 -0.17 1.29 -34.48
N PHE A 71 0.61 0.38 -33.91
CA PHE A 71 1.08 -0.82 -34.62
C PHE A 71 -0.03 -1.87 -34.84
N SER A 72 -0.95 -2.02 -33.88
CA SER A 72 -2.03 -3.02 -33.97
C SER A 72 -3.20 -2.58 -34.85
N GLY A 73 -3.22 -1.33 -35.36
CA GLY A 73 -4.33 -0.81 -36.16
C GLY A 73 -5.69 -0.85 -35.45
N GLY A 74 -5.68 -0.80 -34.11
CA GLY A 74 -6.89 -0.76 -33.27
C GLY A 74 -7.71 -2.05 -33.21
N LYS A 75 -7.17 -3.22 -33.59
CA LYS A 75 -7.93 -4.49 -33.63
C LYS A 75 -7.51 -5.56 -32.60
N ASN A 76 -6.31 -5.50 -32.01
CA ASN A 76 -5.79 -6.53 -31.10
C ASN A 76 -5.05 -5.93 -29.88
N SER A 77 -5.70 -5.08 -29.08
CA SER A 77 -5.12 -4.59 -27.81
C SER A 77 -5.21 -5.61 -26.65
N HIS A 78 -5.65 -6.84 -26.89
CA HIS A 78 -5.77 -7.91 -25.88
C HIS A 78 -4.45 -8.37 -25.25
N LEU A 79 -3.29 -7.94 -25.75
CA LEU A 79 -2.00 -8.43 -25.27
C LEU A 79 -1.73 -8.13 -23.79
N LEU A 80 -2.38 -7.10 -23.20
CA LEU A 80 -2.16 -6.69 -21.81
C LEU A 80 -3.43 -6.09 -21.15
N VAL A 81 -4.55 -6.82 -21.22
CA VAL A 81 -5.76 -6.47 -20.43
C VAL A 81 -5.44 -6.56 -18.95
N PHE A 82 -5.88 -5.57 -18.16
CA PHE A 82 -5.73 -5.58 -16.70
C PHE A 82 -6.34 -6.83 -16.06
N SER A 83 -5.50 -7.61 -15.36
CA SER A 83 -5.93 -8.74 -14.53
C SER A 83 -5.98 -8.31 -13.07
N GLU A 84 -7.19 -8.32 -12.52
CA GLU A 84 -7.46 -8.07 -11.10
C GLU A 84 -6.76 -9.11 -10.20
N ASP A 85 -6.81 -10.39 -10.58
CA ASP A 85 -6.16 -11.47 -9.85
C ASP A 85 -4.64 -11.26 -9.78
N LEU A 86 -4.02 -10.84 -10.88
CA LEU A 86 -2.59 -10.54 -10.90
C LEU A 86 -2.26 -9.44 -9.88
N PHE A 87 -3.09 -8.40 -9.85
CA PHE A 87 -2.94 -7.27 -8.94
C PHE A 87 -3.05 -7.67 -7.46
N PHE A 88 -4.17 -8.26 -7.05
CA PHE A 88 -4.41 -8.59 -5.64
C PHE A 88 -3.54 -9.74 -5.14
N ILE A 89 -3.31 -10.77 -5.95
CA ILE A 89 -2.59 -11.98 -5.51
C ILE A 89 -1.08 -11.77 -5.52
N TYR A 90 -0.52 -11.09 -6.53
CA TYR A 90 0.93 -11.07 -6.72
C TYR A 90 1.59 -9.71 -6.44
N LEU A 91 0.96 -8.60 -6.84
CA LEU A 91 1.59 -7.27 -6.77
C LEU A 91 1.34 -6.57 -5.44
N LEU A 92 0.13 -6.65 -4.91
CA LEU A 92 -0.25 -5.94 -3.68
C LEU A 92 0.44 -6.47 -2.40
N PRO A 93 0.57 -7.79 -2.17
CA PRO A 93 1.14 -8.31 -0.92
C PRO A 93 2.56 -7.83 -0.60
N PRO A 94 3.55 -7.85 -1.52
CA PRO A 94 4.91 -7.39 -1.21
C PRO A 94 4.95 -5.89 -0.87
N ILE A 95 4.09 -5.06 -1.48
CA ILE A 95 4.02 -3.62 -1.23
C ILE A 95 3.54 -3.35 0.19
N ILE A 96 2.37 -3.91 0.55
CA ILE A 96 1.77 -3.70 1.86
C ILE A 96 2.62 -4.32 2.97
N PHE A 97 3.22 -5.48 2.71
CA PHE A 97 4.13 -6.13 3.65
C PHE A 97 5.36 -5.27 3.92
N ASN A 98 6.06 -4.82 2.87
CA ASN A 98 7.23 -3.95 3.01
C ASN A 98 6.88 -2.66 3.77
N ALA A 99 5.75 -2.07 3.46
CA ALA A 99 5.31 -0.84 4.10
C ALA A 99 4.97 -1.04 5.60
N GLY A 100 4.32 -2.16 5.95
CA GLY A 100 4.13 -2.57 7.36
C GLY A 100 5.45 -2.88 8.07
N PHE A 101 6.41 -3.47 7.37
CA PHE A 101 7.71 -3.84 7.90
C PHE A 101 8.57 -2.62 8.26
N GLN A 102 8.55 -1.57 7.43
CA GLN A 102 9.36 -0.36 7.60
C GLN A 102 8.69 0.73 8.46
N VAL A 103 7.45 0.54 8.91
CA VAL A 103 6.72 1.57 9.65
C VAL A 103 7.37 1.91 11.00
N LYS A 104 7.38 3.20 11.38
CA LYS A 104 7.85 3.67 12.69
C LYS A 104 6.82 3.36 13.77
N LYS A 105 6.87 2.14 14.30
CA LYS A 105 5.89 1.53 15.23
C LYS A 105 5.47 2.44 16.37
N LYS A 106 6.43 3.07 17.08
CA LYS A 106 6.14 3.95 18.23
C LYS A 106 5.22 5.11 17.82
N GLN A 107 5.49 5.73 16.68
CA GLN A 107 4.72 6.86 16.18
C GLN A 107 3.38 6.44 15.60
N PHE A 108 3.37 5.31 14.88
CA PHE A 108 2.16 4.69 14.33
C PHE A 108 1.16 4.35 15.44
N PHE A 109 1.57 3.57 16.44
CA PHE A 109 0.68 3.16 17.54
C PHE A 109 0.27 4.32 18.44
N ARG A 110 1.11 5.37 18.59
CA ARG A 110 0.73 6.58 19.32
C ARG A 110 -0.43 7.34 18.66
N ASN A 111 -0.52 7.29 17.33
CA ASN A 111 -1.54 7.98 16.55
C ASN A 111 -2.59 7.02 15.96
N PHE A 112 -2.60 5.75 16.38
CA PHE A 112 -3.44 4.70 15.80
C PHE A 112 -4.93 5.10 15.79
N MET A 113 -5.44 5.68 16.88
CA MET A 113 -6.82 6.14 16.94
C MET A 113 -7.15 7.22 15.89
N THR A 114 -6.22 8.16 15.63
CA THR A 114 -6.40 9.17 14.58
C THR A 114 -6.34 8.52 13.19
N ILE A 115 -5.43 7.56 13.00
CA ILE A 115 -5.29 6.81 11.74
C ILE A 115 -6.58 6.05 11.42
N THR A 116 -7.10 5.27 12.38
CA THR A 116 -8.35 4.52 12.21
C THR A 116 -9.54 5.46 12.04
N LEU A 117 -9.57 6.61 12.73
CA LEU A 117 -10.62 7.61 12.55
C LEU A 117 -10.63 8.16 11.11
N PHE A 118 -9.47 8.52 10.55
CA PHE A 118 -9.40 8.97 9.16
C PHE A 118 -9.71 7.84 8.16
N GLY A 119 -9.13 6.65 8.35
CA GLY A 119 -9.26 5.55 7.40
C GLY A 119 -10.62 4.83 7.44
N ALA A 120 -11.35 4.83 8.56
CA ALA A 120 -12.66 4.19 8.67
C ALA A 120 -13.81 5.21 8.62
N VAL A 121 -13.78 6.24 9.46
CA VAL A 121 -14.87 7.23 9.49
C VAL A 121 -14.75 8.20 8.32
N GLY A 122 -13.53 8.63 7.98
CA GLY A 122 -13.30 9.49 6.82
C GLY A 122 -13.74 8.86 5.50
N THR A 123 -13.56 7.55 5.35
CA THR A 123 -13.96 6.81 4.14
C THR A 123 -15.46 6.64 4.06
N LEU A 124 -16.16 6.37 5.15
CA LEU A 124 -17.63 6.38 5.19
C LEU A 124 -18.21 7.76 4.83
N ILE A 125 -17.60 8.84 5.30
CA ILE A 125 -18.00 10.20 4.94
C ILE A 125 -17.75 10.45 3.44
N SER A 126 -16.56 10.10 2.95
CA SER A 126 -16.21 10.25 1.54
C SER A 126 -17.14 9.45 0.63
N PHE A 127 -17.42 8.19 0.99
CA PHE A 127 -18.39 7.33 0.32
C PHE A 127 -19.76 8.00 0.25
N SER A 128 -20.27 8.48 1.38
CA SER A 128 -21.60 9.09 1.44
C SER A 128 -21.68 10.32 0.53
N ILE A 129 -20.66 11.19 0.55
CA ILE A 129 -20.62 12.42 -0.26
C ILE A 129 -20.51 12.09 -1.75
N ILE A 130 -19.61 11.17 -2.13
CA ILE A 130 -19.41 10.80 -3.53
C ILE A 130 -20.66 10.10 -4.07
N SER A 131 -21.24 9.16 -3.33
CA SER A 131 -22.45 8.44 -3.72
C SER A 131 -23.65 9.37 -3.88
N LEU A 132 -23.94 10.22 -2.88
CA LEU A 132 -25.06 11.18 -2.96
C LEU A 132 -24.83 12.22 -4.05
N GLY A 133 -23.59 12.68 -4.21
CA GLY A 133 -23.19 13.57 -5.28
C GLY A 133 -23.40 12.94 -6.66
N ALA A 134 -22.97 11.70 -6.85
CA ALA A 134 -23.15 10.96 -8.09
C ALA A 134 -24.65 10.80 -8.42
N ILE A 135 -25.48 10.43 -7.43
CA ILE A 135 -26.94 10.35 -7.60
C ILE A 135 -27.52 11.69 -8.07
N HIS A 136 -27.10 12.80 -7.45
CA HIS A 136 -27.66 14.12 -7.78
C HIS A 136 -27.21 14.61 -9.16
N PHE A 137 -25.91 14.54 -9.45
CA PHE A 137 -25.35 15.08 -10.68
C PHE A 137 -25.60 14.18 -11.90
N PHE A 138 -25.52 12.85 -11.77
CA PHE A 138 -25.67 11.95 -12.93
C PHE A 138 -27.13 11.81 -13.37
N LYS A 139 -28.10 11.92 -12.45
CA LYS A 139 -29.53 12.03 -12.81
C LYS A 139 -29.81 13.21 -13.73
N ASN A 140 -29.07 14.32 -13.57
CA ASN A 140 -29.23 15.50 -14.40
C ASN A 140 -28.58 15.36 -15.79
N ILE A 141 -27.65 14.41 -15.98
CA ILE A 141 -26.86 14.25 -17.22
C ILE A 141 -27.40 13.14 -18.13
N ASN A 142 -28.48 12.46 -17.74
CA ASN A 142 -29.18 11.45 -18.56
C ASN A 142 -28.26 10.30 -19.05
N ILE A 143 -27.30 9.90 -18.20
CA ILE A 143 -26.32 8.82 -18.49
C ILE A 143 -26.97 7.47 -18.20
N GLY A 144 -27.80 6.99 -19.13
CA GLY A 144 -28.46 5.68 -19.00
C GLY A 144 -29.33 5.54 -17.73
N SER A 145 -29.90 4.36 -17.52
CA SER A 145 -30.58 4.03 -16.26
C SER A 145 -29.60 3.32 -15.32
N LEU A 146 -28.76 4.08 -14.63
CA LEU A 146 -27.93 3.55 -13.53
C LEU A 146 -28.82 3.27 -12.31
N GLU A 147 -28.61 2.13 -11.68
CA GLU A 147 -29.32 1.76 -10.47
C GLU A 147 -28.69 2.40 -9.23
N LEU A 148 -29.40 2.37 -8.09
CA LEU A 148 -28.87 2.89 -6.82
C LEU A 148 -27.54 2.21 -6.43
N GLY A 149 -27.41 0.91 -6.72
CA GLY A 149 -26.20 0.14 -6.46
C GLY A 149 -24.98 0.65 -7.21
N ASP A 150 -25.13 1.06 -8.47
CA ASP A 150 -24.01 1.61 -9.26
C ASP A 150 -23.47 2.89 -8.64
N PHE A 151 -24.35 3.79 -8.17
CA PHE A 151 -23.93 5.02 -7.51
C PHE A 151 -23.21 4.79 -6.18
N LEU A 152 -23.67 3.81 -5.40
CA LEU A 152 -23.00 3.42 -4.16
C LEU A 152 -21.64 2.77 -4.45
N ALA A 153 -21.57 1.89 -5.46
CA ALA A 153 -20.32 1.25 -5.86
C ALA A 153 -19.26 2.28 -6.29
N ILE A 154 -19.67 3.31 -7.02
CA ILE A 154 -18.81 4.47 -7.37
C ILE A 154 -18.26 5.14 -6.12
N GLY A 155 -19.10 5.38 -5.12
CA GLY A 155 -18.66 5.94 -3.84
C GLY A 155 -17.62 5.07 -3.14
N ALA A 156 -17.74 3.74 -3.21
CA ALA A 156 -16.80 2.81 -2.57
C ALA A 156 -15.48 2.70 -3.37
N ILE A 157 -15.55 2.69 -4.70
CA ILE A 157 -14.38 2.70 -5.59
C ILE A 157 -13.51 3.94 -5.35
N PHE A 158 -14.16 5.11 -5.30
CA PHE A 158 -13.49 6.39 -5.08
C PHE A 158 -13.39 6.77 -3.60
N SER A 159 -13.68 5.90 -2.63
CA SER A 159 -13.24 6.12 -1.26
C SER A 159 -11.79 5.68 -1.09
N ALA A 160 -11.36 4.58 -1.75
CA ALA A 160 -9.99 4.06 -1.71
C ALA A 160 -8.96 5.05 -2.25
N THR A 161 -7.88 5.29 -1.50
CA THR A 161 -6.85 6.28 -1.83
C THR A 161 -5.50 5.62 -1.99
N ASP A 162 -4.70 6.08 -2.94
CA ASP A 162 -3.32 5.64 -3.07
C ASP A 162 -2.36 6.63 -2.41
N SER A 163 -1.80 6.21 -1.28
CA SER A 163 -0.82 7.00 -0.55
C SER A 163 0.62 6.80 -1.07
N VAL A 164 0.88 5.78 -1.89
CA VAL A 164 2.24 5.34 -2.25
C VAL A 164 3.01 6.44 -2.98
N CYS A 165 2.40 7.05 -4.02
CA CYS A 165 3.05 8.12 -4.79
C CYS A 165 3.38 9.36 -3.93
N THR A 166 2.58 9.65 -2.89
CA THR A 166 2.89 10.76 -1.97
C THR A 166 3.96 10.37 -0.95
N LEU A 167 3.97 9.11 -0.50
CA LEU A 167 4.95 8.61 0.46
C LEU A 167 6.38 8.54 -0.13
N GLN A 168 6.51 8.37 -1.45
CA GLN A 168 7.81 8.49 -2.13
C GLN A 168 8.44 9.90 -1.99
N VAL A 169 7.61 10.94 -1.82
CA VAL A 169 8.07 12.32 -1.63
C VAL A 169 8.24 12.66 -0.14
N LEU A 170 7.42 12.07 0.73
CA LEU A 170 7.47 12.31 2.16
C LEU A 170 8.57 11.50 2.83
N ASN A 171 9.57 12.19 3.38
CA ASN A 171 10.61 11.52 4.14
C ASN A 171 10.12 11.14 5.56
N GLN A 172 10.20 9.85 5.87
CA GLN A 172 9.82 9.28 7.17
C GLN A 172 10.67 9.81 8.34
N ASP A 173 11.90 10.29 8.09
CA ASP A 173 12.79 10.89 9.07
C ASP A 173 12.49 12.37 9.32
N GLU A 174 12.16 13.13 8.28
CA GLU A 174 11.85 14.55 8.41
C GLU A 174 10.42 14.78 8.96
N THR A 175 9.45 13.95 8.54
CA THR A 175 8.04 14.12 8.92
C THR A 175 7.36 12.81 9.38
N PRO A 176 7.87 12.16 10.45
CA PRO A 176 7.42 10.82 10.87
C PRO A 176 5.92 10.75 11.24
N LEU A 177 5.35 11.84 11.76
CA LEU A 177 3.93 11.93 12.07
C LEU A 177 3.08 11.89 10.79
N LEU A 178 3.42 12.74 9.82
CA LEU A 178 2.67 12.87 8.57
C LEU A 178 2.76 11.60 7.74
N TYR A 179 3.97 11.05 7.62
CA TYR A 179 4.19 9.76 6.97
C TYR A 179 3.30 8.67 7.57
N SER A 180 3.32 8.52 8.90
CA SER A 180 2.53 7.47 9.58
C SER A 180 1.03 7.69 9.43
N LEU A 181 0.56 8.94 9.43
CA LEU A 181 -0.85 9.28 9.26
C LEU A 181 -1.35 8.96 7.85
N VAL A 182 -0.68 9.49 6.82
CA VAL A 182 -1.07 9.31 5.41
C VAL A 182 -0.99 7.84 5.01
N PHE A 183 0.08 7.17 5.40
CA PHE A 183 0.25 5.75 5.11
C PHE A 183 -0.77 4.86 5.82
N GLY A 184 -0.91 5.04 7.14
CA GLY A 184 -1.85 4.23 7.93
C GLY A 184 -3.30 4.46 7.51
N GLU A 185 -3.64 5.69 7.16
CA GLU A 185 -4.97 6.03 6.65
C GLU A 185 -5.24 5.32 5.33
N GLY A 186 -4.28 5.32 4.39
CA GLY A 186 -4.40 4.57 3.12
C GLY A 186 -4.66 3.08 3.33
N VAL A 187 -3.90 2.41 4.21
CA VAL A 187 -4.07 0.97 4.48
C VAL A 187 -5.45 0.66 5.08
N VAL A 188 -5.90 1.44 6.07
CA VAL A 188 -7.22 1.23 6.69
C VAL A 188 -8.33 1.60 5.70
N ASN A 189 -8.11 2.61 4.87
CA ASN A 189 -9.04 3.04 3.84
C ASN A 189 -9.26 1.96 2.77
N ASP A 190 -8.20 1.37 2.24
CA ASP A 190 -8.30 0.34 1.21
C ASP A 190 -9.12 -0.85 1.71
N ALA A 191 -8.86 -1.28 2.94
CA ALA A 191 -9.66 -2.33 3.58
C ALA A 191 -11.12 -1.93 3.78
N THR A 192 -11.38 -0.70 4.26
CA THR A 192 -12.75 -0.21 4.49
C THR A 192 -13.53 -0.11 3.16
N SER A 193 -12.87 0.35 2.10
CA SER A 193 -13.47 0.52 0.77
C SER A 193 -13.83 -0.81 0.13
N VAL A 194 -12.98 -1.83 0.25
CA VAL A 194 -13.30 -3.19 -0.22
C VAL A 194 -14.51 -3.77 0.53
N VAL A 195 -14.56 -3.61 1.86
CA VAL A 195 -15.71 -4.06 2.66
C VAL A 195 -16.99 -3.35 2.23
N LEU A 196 -16.91 -2.05 1.99
CA LEU A 196 -18.05 -1.24 1.58
C LEU A 196 -18.51 -1.60 0.17
N PHE A 197 -17.58 -1.88 -0.74
CA PHE A 197 -17.87 -2.37 -2.08
C PHE A 197 -18.60 -3.71 -2.04
N ASN A 198 -18.07 -4.69 -1.31
CA ASN A 198 -18.71 -6.00 -1.14
C ASN A 198 -20.08 -5.89 -0.48
N ALA A 199 -20.24 -4.98 0.48
CA ALA A 199 -21.55 -4.68 1.07
C ALA A 199 -22.54 -4.17 0.02
N VAL A 200 -22.13 -3.23 -0.83
CA VAL A 200 -23.01 -2.68 -1.88
C VAL A 200 -23.46 -3.75 -2.87
N GLN A 201 -22.62 -4.75 -3.19
CA GLN A 201 -23.01 -5.86 -4.08
C GLN A 201 -23.98 -6.84 -3.43
N ASN A 202 -23.82 -7.12 -2.14
CA ASN A 202 -24.49 -8.22 -1.47
C ASN A 202 -25.80 -7.82 -0.75
N PHE A 203 -25.99 -6.54 -0.43
CA PHE A 203 -27.17 -6.07 0.29
C PHE A 203 -28.26 -5.56 -0.67
N ASP A 204 -29.51 -5.94 -0.41
CA ASP A 204 -30.67 -5.41 -1.12
C ASP A 204 -30.90 -3.94 -0.72
N LEU A 205 -30.67 -3.03 -1.66
CA LEU A 205 -30.69 -1.59 -1.47
C LEU A 205 -32.11 -1.00 -1.47
N SER A 206 -33.14 -1.82 -1.69
CA SER A 206 -34.53 -1.38 -1.71
C SER A 206 -35.04 -0.93 -0.33
N HIS A 207 -34.41 -1.41 0.76
CA HIS A 207 -34.76 -1.06 2.14
C HIS A 207 -33.51 -0.75 2.97
N ILE A 208 -33.04 0.50 2.92
CA ILE A 208 -31.97 0.97 3.81
C ILE A 208 -32.57 1.19 5.21
N ASP A 209 -32.49 0.17 6.05
CA ASP A 209 -32.90 0.25 7.45
C ASP A 209 -31.71 0.57 8.37
N ALA A 210 -32.00 1.12 9.56
CA ALA A 210 -30.98 1.37 10.59
C ALA A 210 -30.27 0.07 11.02
N VAL A 211 -30.96 -1.07 10.88
CA VAL A 211 -30.42 -2.41 11.11
C VAL A 211 -29.30 -2.74 10.11
N THR A 212 -29.48 -2.40 8.84
CA THR A 212 -28.46 -2.61 7.79
C THR A 212 -27.20 -1.79 8.09
N ALA A 213 -27.37 -0.53 8.51
CA ALA A 213 -26.24 0.31 8.91
C ALA A 213 -25.49 -0.26 10.13
N LEU A 214 -26.20 -0.77 11.13
CA LEU A 214 -25.60 -1.42 12.29
C LEU A 214 -24.86 -2.70 11.90
N GLN A 215 -25.41 -3.50 10.99
CA GLN A 215 -24.79 -4.71 10.48
C GLN A 215 -23.52 -4.41 9.69
N LEU A 216 -23.48 -3.32 8.90
CA LEU A 216 -22.26 -2.86 8.23
C LEU A 216 -21.16 -2.49 9.21
N ILE A 217 -21.49 -1.75 10.27
CA ILE A 217 -20.55 -1.40 11.33
C ILE A 217 -20.05 -2.67 12.05
N GLY A 218 -20.96 -3.61 12.35
CA GLY A 218 -20.63 -4.89 12.96
C GLY A 218 -19.68 -5.72 12.10
N ASN A 219 -19.98 -5.86 10.81
CA ASN A 219 -19.14 -6.55 9.84
C ASN A 219 -17.76 -5.89 9.70
N PHE A 220 -17.72 -4.55 9.63
CA PHE A 220 -16.46 -3.82 9.60
C PHE A 220 -15.60 -4.11 10.84
N ILE A 221 -16.18 -4.01 12.04
CA ILE A 221 -15.47 -4.30 13.29
C ILE A 221 -15.00 -5.76 13.32
N TYR A 222 -15.85 -6.70 12.91
CA TYR A 222 -15.51 -8.12 12.82
C TYR A 222 -14.34 -8.37 11.88
N LEU A 223 -14.39 -7.85 10.66
CA LEU A 223 -13.34 -8.00 9.66
C LEU A 223 -12.05 -7.32 10.13
N PHE A 224 -12.14 -6.12 10.70
CA PHE A 224 -10.99 -5.39 11.21
C PHE A 224 -10.27 -6.16 12.33
N ILE A 225 -11.02 -6.64 13.34
CA ILE A 225 -10.45 -7.38 14.48
C ILE A 225 -9.90 -8.73 14.02
N SER A 226 -10.68 -9.51 13.27
CA SER A 226 -10.28 -10.87 12.85
C SER A 226 -9.06 -10.84 11.92
N SER A 227 -9.01 -9.91 10.96
CA SER A 227 -7.85 -9.72 10.07
C SER A 227 -6.60 -9.29 10.85
N THR A 228 -6.76 -8.36 11.80
CA THR A 228 -5.65 -7.93 12.66
C THR A 228 -5.11 -9.09 13.50
N LEU A 229 -6.00 -9.90 14.09
CA LEU A 229 -5.60 -11.06 14.90
C LEU A 229 -4.88 -12.12 14.06
N LEU A 230 -5.38 -12.40 12.85
CA LEU A 230 -4.74 -13.34 11.93
C LEU A 230 -3.33 -12.86 11.53
N GLY A 231 -3.18 -11.56 11.21
CA GLY A 231 -1.89 -10.98 10.84
C GLY A 231 -0.89 -11.03 12.00
N VAL A 232 -1.35 -10.68 13.21
CA VAL A 232 -0.53 -10.80 14.42
C VAL A 232 -0.12 -12.25 14.67
N PHE A 233 -1.05 -13.20 14.54
CA PHE A 233 -0.78 -14.62 14.72
C PHE A 233 0.27 -15.11 13.72
N ALA A 234 0.13 -14.82 12.43
CA ALA A 234 1.08 -15.23 11.40
C ALA A 234 2.48 -14.62 11.62
N GLY A 235 2.55 -13.35 12.02
CA GLY A 235 3.81 -12.68 12.35
C GLY A 235 4.51 -13.29 13.57
N LEU A 236 3.76 -13.62 14.63
CA LEU A 236 4.29 -14.30 15.82
C LEU A 236 4.70 -15.73 15.52
N LEU A 237 3.93 -16.44 14.70
CA LEU A 237 4.26 -17.79 14.24
C LEU A 237 5.59 -17.80 13.47
N SER A 238 5.80 -16.83 12.58
CA SER A 238 7.08 -16.63 11.90
C SER A 238 8.23 -16.41 12.88
N ALA A 239 8.05 -15.52 13.87
CA ALA A 239 9.05 -15.26 14.90
C ALA A 239 9.40 -16.52 15.71
N PHE A 240 8.38 -17.32 16.06
CA PHE A 240 8.53 -18.58 16.78
C PHE A 240 9.28 -19.63 15.96
N ILE A 241 8.93 -19.80 14.69
CA ILE A 241 9.57 -20.75 13.77
C ILE A 241 11.06 -20.43 13.64
N ILE A 242 11.42 -19.18 13.32
CA ILE A 242 12.82 -18.77 13.14
C ILE A 242 13.63 -18.98 14.42
N LYS A 243 13.06 -18.61 15.57
CA LYS A 243 13.74 -18.75 16.86
C LYS A 243 13.90 -20.21 17.29
N LYS A 244 12.85 -21.02 17.20
CA LYS A 244 12.84 -22.39 17.71
C LYS A 244 13.60 -23.36 16.81
N LEU A 245 13.54 -23.16 15.49
CA LEU A 245 14.24 -24.00 14.54
C LEU A 245 15.71 -23.61 14.34
N TYR A 246 16.20 -22.57 15.05
CA TYR A 246 17.59 -22.11 15.00
C TYR A 246 18.12 -21.92 13.55
N PHE A 247 17.29 -21.43 12.62
CA PHE A 247 17.69 -21.18 11.24
C PHE A 247 18.86 -20.18 11.13
N GLY A 248 19.05 -19.33 12.15
CA GLY A 248 20.10 -18.31 12.20
C GLY A 248 21.54 -18.79 12.32
N ARG A 249 21.81 -20.09 12.22
CA ARG A 249 23.20 -20.58 12.14
C ARG A 249 23.60 -21.12 10.76
N HIS A 250 22.65 -21.35 9.84
CA HIS A 250 22.92 -22.18 8.67
C HIS A 250 22.78 -21.52 7.29
N SER A 251 22.08 -20.39 7.14
CA SER A 251 22.05 -19.63 5.86
C SER A 251 21.15 -18.40 5.96
N THR A 252 21.61 -17.25 5.46
CA THR A 252 20.78 -16.03 5.34
C THR A 252 19.57 -16.24 4.44
N ASP A 253 19.72 -16.96 3.32
CA ASP A 253 18.66 -17.11 2.32
C ASP A 253 17.41 -17.79 2.87
N ARG A 254 17.56 -18.80 3.74
CA ARG A 254 16.42 -19.50 4.36
C ARG A 254 15.64 -18.60 5.32
N GLU A 255 16.33 -17.75 6.08
CA GLU A 255 15.67 -16.82 6.99
C GLU A 255 14.80 -15.82 6.22
N VAL A 256 15.36 -15.21 5.18
CA VAL A 256 14.63 -14.25 4.33
C VAL A 256 13.47 -14.94 3.60
N ALA A 257 13.71 -16.13 3.02
CA ALA A 257 12.68 -16.88 2.30
C ALA A 257 11.48 -17.23 3.20
N ILE A 258 11.72 -17.69 4.43
CA ILE A 258 10.63 -17.99 5.39
C ILE A 258 9.85 -16.71 5.73
N MET A 259 10.51 -15.57 5.90
CA MET A 259 9.81 -14.32 6.17
C MET A 259 8.89 -13.92 5.00
N ILE A 260 9.36 -14.03 3.75
CA ILE A 260 8.55 -13.75 2.55
C ILE A 260 7.36 -14.71 2.46
N LEU A 261 7.62 -16.02 2.57
CA LEU A 261 6.59 -17.04 2.43
C LEU A 261 5.53 -16.94 3.54
N MET A 262 5.92 -16.65 4.78
CA MET A 262 4.97 -16.46 5.88
C MET A 262 4.11 -15.20 5.70
N ALA A 263 4.68 -14.13 5.15
CA ALA A 263 3.91 -12.93 4.82
C ALA A 263 2.87 -13.23 3.73
N TYR A 264 3.29 -13.90 2.66
CA TYR A 264 2.39 -14.32 1.57
C TYR A 264 1.32 -15.31 2.05
N LEU A 265 1.69 -16.28 2.88
CA LEU A 265 0.75 -17.23 3.48
C LEU A 265 -0.31 -16.51 4.32
N SER A 266 0.07 -15.48 5.07
CA SER A 266 -0.89 -14.68 5.85
C SER A 266 -1.91 -13.96 4.97
N TYR A 267 -1.48 -13.49 3.80
CA TYR A 267 -2.36 -12.87 2.80
C TYR A 267 -3.34 -13.90 2.22
N MET A 268 -2.83 -15.02 1.71
CA MET A 268 -3.66 -16.07 1.10
C MET A 268 -4.64 -16.71 2.08
N LEU A 269 -4.23 -16.86 3.35
CA LEU A 269 -5.12 -17.39 4.40
C LEU A 269 -6.24 -16.41 4.75
N ALA A 270 -5.99 -15.10 4.65
CA ALA A 270 -7.03 -14.10 4.84
C ALA A 270 -8.06 -14.13 3.71
N GLU A 271 -7.61 -14.22 2.45
CA GLU A 271 -8.50 -14.39 1.29
C GLU A 271 -9.34 -15.67 1.42
N LEU A 272 -8.75 -16.79 1.84
CA LEU A 272 -9.48 -18.05 2.05
C LEU A 272 -10.55 -17.98 3.15
N LEU A 273 -10.38 -17.07 4.12
CA LEU A 273 -11.28 -16.89 5.26
C LEU A 273 -12.26 -15.72 5.07
N ASP A 274 -12.33 -15.13 3.87
CA ASP A 274 -13.12 -13.93 3.56
C ASP A 274 -12.81 -12.74 4.50
N LEU A 275 -11.54 -12.64 4.93
CA LEU A 275 -11.02 -11.56 5.76
C LEU A 275 -10.29 -10.50 4.91
N SER A 276 -9.97 -9.34 5.50
CA SER A 276 -9.18 -8.33 4.80
C SER A 276 -7.72 -8.76 4.70
N ALA A 277 -7.32 -9.25 3.53
CA ALA A 277 -5.96 -9.67 3.25
C ALA A 277 -4.94 -8.52 3.35
N ILE A 278 -5.34 -7.32 2.92
CA ILE A 278 -4.56 -6.08 3.04
C ILE A 278 -4.22 -5.76 4.50
N LEU A 279 -5.22 -5.77 5.41
CA LEU A 279 -4.96 -5.55 6.85
C LEU A 279 -4.13 -6.67 7.45
N THR A 280 -4.41 -7.92 7.07
CA THR A 280 -3.73 -9.09 7.62
C THR A 280 -2.23 -9.05 7.33
N VAL A 281 -1.83 -8.86 6.06
CA VAL A 281 -0.42 -8.80 5.67
C VAL A 281 0.29 -7.58 6.26
N PHE A 282 -0.42 -6.46 6.41
CA PHE A 282 0.10 -5.24 7.03
C PHE A 282 0.50 -5.47 8.50
N PHE A 283 -0.41 -5.99 9.32
CA PHE A 283 -0.12 -6.28 10.73
C PHE A 283 0.90 -7.42 10.88
N CYS A 284 0.88 -8.39 9.96
CA CYS A 284 1.93 -9.41 9.86
C CYS A 284 3.32 -8.77 9.70
N GLY A 285 3.48 -7.81 8.78
CA GLY A 285 4.72 -7.06 8.58
C GLY A 285 5.15 -6.24 9.81
N ILE A 286 4.20 -5.58 10.50
CA ILE A 286 4.49 -4.85 11.74
C ILE A 286 5.03 -5.79 12.84
N VAL A 287 4.40 -6.94 13.02
CA VAL A 287 4.79 -7.91 14.05
C VAL A 287 6.12 -8.57 13.69
N MET A 288 6.31 -8.97 12.42
CA MET A 288 7.57 -9.54 11.96
C MET A 288 8.74 -8.57 12.11
N SER A 289 8.56 -7.30 11.76
CA SER A 289 9.61 -6.31 11.97
C SER A 289 9.92 -6.10 13.46
N HIS A 290 8.96 -6.33 14.36
CA HIS A 290 9.16 -6.14 15.81
C HIS A 290 9.85 -7.34 16.46
N TYR A 291 9.42 -8.55 16.14
CA TYR A 291 9.90 -9.77 16.78
C TYR A 291 10.87 -10.53 15.87
N THR A 292 10.41 -10.98 14.70
CA THR A 292 11.17 -11.82 13.76
C THR A 292 12.51 -11.19 13.33
N TRP A 293 12.50 -9.90 12.97
CA TRP A 293 13.71 -9.18 12.55
C TRP A 293 14.84 -9.18 13.60
N HIS A 294 14.49 -9.20 14.88
CA HIS A 294 15.51 -9.24 15.95
C HIS A 294 16.04 -10.65 16.19
N ASN A 295 15.37 -11.70 15.69
CA ASN A 295 15.78 -13.08 15.86
C ASN A 295 16.71 -13.58 14.75
N VAL A 296 16.66 -12.95 13.58
CA VAL A 296 17.54 -13.30 12.45
C VAL A 296 18.95 -12.75 12.65
N THR A 297 19.90 -13.30 11.90
CA THR A 297 21.32 -12.88 11.91
C THR A 297 21.51 -11.45 11.44
N GLU A 298 22.65 -10.84 11.75
CA GLU A 298 22.97 -9.47 11.32
C GLU A 298 23.02 -9.32 9.79
N SER A 299 23.62 -10.29 9.09
CA SER A 299 23.62 -10.34 7.63
C SER A 299 22.19 -10.43 7.08
N SER A 300 21.36 -11.31 7.66
CA SER A 300 19.96 -11.45 7.24
C SER A 300 19.11 -10.23 7.53
N ARG A 301 19.41 -9.45 8.57
CA ARG A 301 18.76 -8.16 8.79
C ARG A 301 19.01 -7.27 7.57
N VAL A 302 20.27 -6.97 7.25
CA VAL A 302 20.58 -6.09 6.11
C VAL A 302 19.91 -6.60 4.83
N THR A 303 20.06 -7.88 4.51
CA THR A 303 19.45 -8.50 3.32
C THR A 303 17.93 -8.38 3.32
N THR A 304 17.26 -8.69 4.43
CA THR A 304 15.79 -8.65 4.52
C THR A 304 15.24 -7.25 4.22
N LYS A 305 15.87 -6.19 4.73
CA LYS A 305 15.41 -4.81 4.48
C LYS A 305 15.55 -4.43 3.01
N HIS A 306 16.67 -4.79 2.37
CA HIS A 306 16.87 -4.52 0.96
C HIS A 306 15.94 -5.36 0.09
N THR A 307 15.81 -6.66 0.35
CA THR A 307 14.94 -7.56 -0.43
C THR A 307 13.48 -7.10 -0.39
N PHE A 308 12.93 -6.74 0.77
CA PHE A 308 11.54 -6.30 0.86
C PHE A 308 11.33 -4.95 0.17
N ALA A 309 12.28 -4.03 0.30
CA ALA A 309 12.22 -2.75 -0.41
C ALA A 309 12.28 -2.94 -1.94
N THR A 310 13.18 -3.80 -2.43
CA THR A 310 13.31 -4.10 -3.87
C THR A 310 12.07 -4.79 -4.44
N LEU A 311 11.48 -5.75 -3.72
CA LEU A 311 10.25 -6.42 -4.14
C LEU A 311 9.07 -5.44 -4.22
N SER A 312 8.90 -4.59 -3.20
CA SER A 312 7.90 -3.51 -3.19
C SER A 312 8.10 -2.57 -4.37
N PHE A 313 9.33 -2.14 -4.61
CA PHE A 313 9.68 -1.21 -5.69
C PHE A 313 9.37 -1.77 -7.08
N ILE A 314 9.75 -3.02 -7.36
CA ILE A 314 9.43 -3.67 -8.64
C ILE A 314 7.92 -3.81 -8.81
N ALA A 315 7.20 -4.22 -7.75
CA ALA A 315 5.74 -4.35 -7.79
C ALA A 315 5.04 -3.00 -8.03
N GLU A 316 5.52 -1.91 -7.43
CA GLU A 316 5.01 -0.55 -7.67
C GLU A 316 5.20 -0.12 -9.12
N ILE A 317 6.41 -0.28 -9.68
CA ILE A 317 6.68 0.05 -11.09
C ILE A 317 5.78 -0.78 -12.01
N PHE A 318 5.63 -2.07 -11.71
CA PHE A 318 4.75 -2.96 -12.46
C PHE A 318 3.33 -2.39 -12.51
N ILE A 319 2.76 -2.03 -11.36
CA ILE A 319 1.39 -1.51 -11.26
C ILE A 319 1.22 -0.25 -12.12
N PHE A 320 2.09 0.74 -11.98
CA PHE A 320 1.95 1.99 -12.72
C PHE A 320 2.17 1.82 -14.22
N LEU A 321 3.14 0.99 -14.62
CA LEU A 321 3.35 0.63 -16.03
C LEU A 321 2.09 -0.04 -16.58
N TYR A 322 1.56 -1.03 -15.88
CA TYR A 322 0.42 -1.83 -16.31
C TYR A 322 -0.86 -1.00 -16.43
N VAL A 323 -1.16 -0.14 -15.45
CA VAL A 323 -2.28 0.82 -15.51
C VAL A 323 -2.11 1.81 -16.67
N GLY A 324 -0.89 2.30 -16.92
CA GLY A 324 -0.62 3.21 -18.04
C GLY A 324 -0.85 2.58 -19.41
N MET A 325 -0.55 1.29 -19.55
CA MET A 325 -0.78 0.54 -20.79
C MET A 325 -2.27 0.25 -21.01
N ASP A 326 -2.97 -0.16 -19.95
CA ASP A 326 -4.39 -0.51 -19.96
C ASP A 326 -5.32 0.70 -20.23
N ALA A 327 -4.85 1.91 -19.88
CA ALA A 327 -5.52 3.18 -20.13
C ALA A 327 -5.90 3.44 -21.58
N LEU A 328 -5.13 2.91 -22.53
CA LEU A 328 -5.25 3.21 -23.96
C LEU A 328 -5.95 2.10 -24.75
N ASP A 329 -6.61 1.17 -24.07
CA ASP A 329 -7.34 0.11 -24.74
C ASP A 329 -8.55 0.65 -25.53
N ILE A 330 -8.47 0.53 -26.85
CA ILE A 330 -9.41 1.14 -27.79
C ILE A 330 -10.83 0.59 -27.66
N GLU A 331 -10.99 -0.64 -27.19
CA GLU A 331 -12.33 -1.23 -27.04
C GLU A 331 -13.15 -0.48 -25.98
N LYS A 332 -12.49 0.03 -24.94
CA LYS A 332 -13.10 0.84 -23.88
C LYS A 332 -13.47 2.23 -24.40
N TRP A 333 -12.58 2.84 -25.19
CA TRP A 333 -12.78 4.18 -25.75
C TRP A 333 -13.71 4.22 -26.96
N ARG A 334 -13.89 3.11 -27.69
CA ARG A 334 -14.75 3.03 -28.87
C ARG A 334 -16.22 3.31 -28.55
N TYR A 335 -16.70 2.91 -27.36
CA TYR A 335 -18.05 3.24 -26.88
C TYR A 335 -18.18 4.69 -26.38
N VAL A 336 -17.07 5.31 -25.96
CA VAL A 336 -17.02 6.69 -25.45
C VAL A 336 -16.83 7.71 -26.58
N SER A 337 -16.23 7.29 -27.70
CA SER A 337 -16.02 8.08 -28.92
C SER A 337 -17.30 8.72 -29.47
N ASP A 338 -18.47 8.16 -29.16
CA ASP A 338 -19.76 8.73 -29.55
C ASP A 338 -20.12 10.02 -28.77
N SER A 339 -19.55 10.23 -27.58
CA SER A 339 -19.83 11.41 -26.73
C SER A 339 -18.66 11.76 -25.79
N PRO A 340 -17.50 12.22 -26.30
CA PRO A 340 -16.34 12.54 -25.47
C PRO A 340 -16.61 13.67 -24.46
N GLY A 341 -17.50 14.62 -24.80
CA GLY A 341 -17.88 15.71 -23.91
C GLY A 341 -18.61 15.25 -22.63
N THR A 342 -19.40 14.17 -22.69
CA THR A 342 -20.10 13.66 -21.50
C THR A 342 -19.15 12.92 -20.56
N SER A 343 -18.22 12.11 -21.09
CA SER A 343 -17.21 11.42 -20.27
C SER A 343 -16.26 12.38 -19.54
N ILE A 344 -15.83 13.46 -20.21
CA ILE A 344 -15.03 14.52 -19.57
C ILE A 344 -15.86 15.24 -18.48
N GLY A 345 -17.13 15.55 -18.76
CA GLY A 345 -18.03 16.16 -17.77
C GLY A 345 -18.22 15.29 -16.54
N VAL A 346 -18.48 13.99 -16.73
CA VAL A 346 -18.61 12.98 -15.66
C VAL A 346 -17.32 12.89 -14.85
N SER A 347 -16.18 12.76 -15.51
CA SER A 347 -14.86 12.68 -14.85
C SER A 347 -14.56 13.94 -14.04
N SER A 348 -14.89 15.13 -14.57
CA SER A 348 -14.70 16.40 -13.86
C SER A 348 -15.61 16.51 -12.63
N ILE A 349 -16.85 16.03 -12.72
CA ILE A 349 -17.78 16.01 -11.58
C ILE A 349 -17.28 15.04 -10.51
N LEU A 350 -16.87 13.83 -10.90
CA LEU A 350 -16.29 12.84 -9.98
C LEU A 350 -15.04 13.38 -9.29
N LEU A 351 -14.15 14.03 -10.03
CA LEU A 351 -12.97 14.67 -9.46
C LEU A 351 -13.35 15.77 -8.44
N GLY A 352 -14.34 16.59 -8.75
CA GLY A 352 -14.90 17.59 -7.82
C GLY A 352 -15.49 16.97 -6.55
N LEU A 353 -16.24 15.88 -6.69
CA LEU A 353 -16.81 15.12 -5.57
C LEU A 353 -15.72 14.47 -4.71
N ILE A 354 -14.64 13.98 -5.31
CA ILE A 354 -13.47 13.44 -4.60
C ILE A 354 -12.79 14.54 -3.77
N LEU A 355 -12.53 15.70 -4.37
CA LEU A 355 -11.92 16.85 -3.70
C LEU A 355 -12.78 17.30 -2.50
N ALA A 356 -14.08 17.44 -2.71
CA ALA A 356 -15.05 17.86 -1.70
C ALA A 356 -15.21 16.81 -0.59
N GLY A 357 -15.38 15.55 -0.96
CA GLY A 357 -15.52 14.43 -0.02
C GLY A 357 -14.31 14.32 0.90
N ARG A 358 -13.10 14.45 0.35
CA ARG A 358 -11.86 14.45 1.12
C ARG A 358 -11.76 15.66 2.05
N ALA A 359 -12.05 16.87 1.56
CA ALA A 359 -12.01 18.07 2.39
C ALA A 359 -13.01 18.01 3.56
N ALA A 360 -14.21 17.48 3.30
CA ALA A 360 -15.30 17.40 4.27
C ALA A 360 -14.97 16.54 5.49
N PHE A 361 -14.05 15.57 5.40
CA PHE A 361 -13.63 14.82 6.58
C PHE A 361 -12.25 15.22 7.09
N VAL A 362 -11.29 15.56 6.23
CA VAL A 362 -9.91 15.82 6.67
C VAL A 362 -9.86 17.01 7.63
N PHE A 363 -10.51 18.14 7.31
CA PHE A 363 -10.49 19.31 8.19
C PHE A 363 -11.27 19.10 9.50
N PRO A 364 -12.54 18.61 9.48
CA PRO A 364 -13.29 18.42 10.73
C PRO A 364 -12.71 17.33 11.63
N LEU A 365 -12.27 16.19 11.06
CA LEU A 365 -11.67 15.12 11.86
C LEU A 365 -10.28 15.52 12.37
N SER A 366 -9.51 16.33 11.64
CA SER A 366 -8.25 16.90 12.15
C SER A 366 -8.51 17.85 13.32
N PHE A 367 -9.56 18.68 13.23
CA PHE A 367 -9.99 19.54 14.34
C PHE A 367 -10.38 18.69 15.56
N LEU A 368 -11.21 17.65 15.38
CA LEU A 368 -11.61 16.74 16.45
C LEU A 368 -10.41 15.99 17.06
N SER A 369 -9.48 15.53 16.23
CA SER A 369 -8.24 14.90 16.71
C SER A 369 -7.34 15.89 17.44
N ASN A 370 -7.34 17.16 17.08
CA ASN A 370 -6.56 18.19 17.78
C ASN A 370 -7.15 18.52 19.16
N LEU A 371 -8.47 18.40 19.34
CA LEU A 371 -9.12 18.58 20.64
C LEU A 371 -8.77 17.45 21.63
N THR A 372 -8.64 16.22 21.13
CA THR A 372 -8.32 15.05 21.96
C THR A 372 -6.83 14.97 22.32
N LYS A 373 -5.96 15.67 21.58
CA LYS A 373 -4.50 15.66 21.80
C LYS A 373 -4.07 16.73 22.83
N LYS A 374 -3.58 16.26 23.99
CA LYS A 374 -3.09 17.12 25.08
C LYS A 374 -1.70 17.74 24.83
N SER A 375 -0.84 17.12 24.00
CA SER A 375 0.53 17.60 23.76
C SER A 375 0.62 18.45 22.49
N PRO A 376 1.27 19.64 22.54
CA PRO A 376 1.40 20.54 21.39
C PRO A 376 2.18 19.92 20.22
N GLU A 377 3.20 19.11 20.49
CA GLU A 377 4.03 18.43 19.47
C GLU A 377 3.28 17.40 18.61
N ASN A 378 2.06 17.00 18.99
CA ASN A 378 1.27 16.02 18.25
C ASN A 378 0.10 16.66 17.48
N LYS A 379 -0.10 17.98 17.61
CA LYS A 379 -1.19 18.68 16.93
C LYS A 379 -0.91 18.76 15.44
N ILE A 380 -1.94 18.54 14.65
CA ILE A 380 -1.87 18.60 13.19
C ILE A 380 -2.12 20.05 12.78
N GLU A 381 -1.06 20.75 12.39
CA GLU A 381 -1.14 22.15 11.92
C GLU A 381 -1.89 22.25 10.58
N LEU A 382 -2.45 23.41 10.25
CA LEU A 382 -3.18 23.62 9.00
C LEU A 382 -2.35 23.26 7.76
N LYS A 383 -1.04 23.55 7.74
CA LYS A 383 -0.14 23.16 6.63
C LYS A 383 -0.05 21.63 6.49
N GLN A 384 -0.01 20.92 7.61
CA GLN A 384 -0.02 19.45 7.62
C GLN A 384 -1.39 18.91 7.21
N GLN A 385 -2.49 19.53 7.63
CA GLN A 385 -3.84 19.14 7.20
C GLN A 385 -4.03 19.29 5.69
N VAL A 386 -3.55 20.40 5.10
CA VAL A 386 -3.55 20.59 3.64
C VAL A 386 -2.71 19.52 2.95
N THR A 387 -1.57 19.15 3.54
CA THR A 387 -0.73 18.07 2.99
C THR A 387 -1.42 16.72 3.07
N ILE A 388 -2.14 16.40 4.16
CA ILE A 388 -2.93 15.17 4.30
C ILE A 388 -4.10 15.15 3.31
N TRP A 389 -4.79 16.28 3.14
CA TRP A 389 -5.86 16.43 2.16
C TRP A 389 -5.34 16.17 0.75
N TRP A 390 -4.23 16.82 0.37
CA TRP A 390 -3.57 16.65 -0.92
C TRP A 390 -3.09 15.21 -1.17
N ALA A 391 -2.42 14.62 -0.19
CA ALA A 391 -1.88 13.27 -0.27
C ALA A 391 -2.96 12.22 -0.60
N GLY A 392 -4.17 12.40 -0.05
CA GLY A 392 -5.30 11.51 -0.28
C GLY A 392 -6.12 11.82 -1.54
N LEU A 393 -5.71 12.75 -2.40
CA LEU A 393 -6.39 13.00 -3.68
C LEU A 393 -5.98 12.00 -4.77
N MET A 394 -4.84 11.34 -4.58
CA MET A 394 -4.36 10.30 -5.48
C MET A 394 -5.25 9.06 -5.37
N ARG A 395 -5.77 8.62 -6.50
CA ARG A 395 -6.44 7.33 -6.64
C ARG A 395 -5.46 6.39 -7.34
N GLY A 396 -5.41 5.14 -6.92
CA GLY A 396 -4.47 4.19 -7.48
C GLY A 396 -5.12 2.87 -7.83
N ALA A 397 -4.31 1.83 -7.79
CA ALA A 397 -4.66 0.55 -8.40
C ALA A 397 -5.79 -0.20 -7.69
N VAL A 398 -6.02 0.04 -6.40
CA VAL A 398 -7.18 -0.54 -5.68
C VAL A 398 -8.51 -0.01 -6.25
N SER A 399 -8.61 1.30 -6.53
CA SER A 399 -9.80 1.87 -7.19
C SER A 399 -9.99 1.32 -8.60
N MET A 400 -8.91 1.08 -9.32
CA MET A 400 -8.97 0.47 -10.66
C MET A 400 -9.47 -0.97 -10.60
N ALA A 401 -8.91 -1.77 -9.70
CA ALA A 401 -9.31 -3.16 -9.52
C ALA A 401 -10.79 -3.29 -9.13
N LEU A 402 -11.27 -2.48 -8.19
CA LEU A 402 -12.69 -2.45 -7.80
C LEU A 402 -13.61 -2.00 -8.95
N ALA A 403 -13.16 -1.09 -9.82
CA ALA A 403 -13.93 -0.67 -10.99
C ALA A 403 -14.06 -1.79 -12.04
N TYR A 404 -13.04 -2.62 -12.20
CA TYR A 404 -13.11 -3.82 -13.04
C TYR A 404 -14.02 -4.88 -12.44
N ASN A 405 -13.94 -5.10 -11.12
CA ASN A 405 -14.82 -6.03 -10.42
C ASN A 405 -16.30 -5.63 -10.59
N GLN A 406 -16.62 -4.34 -10.42
CA GLN A 406 -17.96 -3.80 -10.70
C GLN A 406 -18.39 -4.12 -12.14
N ALA A 407 -17.53 -3.84 -13.11
CA ALA A 407 -17.84 -4.04 -14.51
C ALA A 407 -18.16 -5.52 -14.85
N ILE A 408 -17.47 -6.45 -14.20
CA ILE A 408 -17.68 -7.89 -14.35
C ILE A 408 -19.00 -8.29 -13.69
N PHE A 409 -19.26 -7.84 -12.46
CA PHE A 409 -20.50 -8.15 -11.74
C PHE A 409 -21.75 -7.66 -12.50
N THR A 410 -21.72 -6.42 -13.00
CA THR A 410 -22.83 -5.86 -13.80
C THR A 410 -22.90 -6.47 -15.21
N ARG A 411 -21.92 -7.28 -15.65
CA ARG A 411 -21.99 -8.01 -16.93
C ARG A 411 -22.71 -9.35 -16.80
N GLU A 412 -22.73 -9.93 -15.60
CA GLU A 412 -23.50 -11.15 -15.30
C GLU A 412 -25.00 -10.85 -15.08
N GLY A 413 -25.34 -9.65 -14.60
CA GLY A 413 -26.69 -9.08 -14.70
C GLY A 413 -26.90 -8.45 -16.09
N HIS A 414 -28.01 -8.70 -16.78
CA HIS A 414 -28.25 -8.21 -18.15
C HIS A 414 -28.47 -6.68 -18.29
N THR A 415 -27.80 -5.82 -17.51
CA THR A 415 -28.04 -4.36 -17.47
C THR A 415 -26.97 -3.56 -18.22
N GLN A 416 -27.42 -2.88 -19.27
CA GLN A 416 -26.84 -1.73 -19.99
C GLN A 416 -25.30 -1.55 -20.04
N LEU A 417 -24.67 -2.24 -21.00
CA LEU A 417 -23.25 -2.12 -21.37
C LEU A 417 -22.72 -0.67 -21.52
N ARG A 418 -23.54 0.29 -21.95
CA ARG A 418 -23.10 1.66 -22.26
C ARG A 418 -22.83 2.51 -21.01
N GLY A 419 -23.66 2.38 -19.97
CA GLY A 419 -23.46 3.09 -18.69
C GLY A 419 -22.18 2.62 -18.00
N ASN A 420 -21.99 1.30 -17.95
CA ASN A 420 -20.83 0.67 -17.32
C ASN A 420 -19.52 1.05 -18.03
N ALA A 421 -19.52 1.08 -19.37
CA ALA A 421 -18.36 1.51 -20.15
C ALA A 421 -17.97 2.98 -19.85
N ILE A 422 -18.95 3.89 -19.79
CA ILE A 422 -18.71 5.29 -19.42
C ILE A 422 -18.16 5.39 -17.99
N MET A 423 -18.67 4.57 -17.07
CA MET A 423 -18.18 4.55 -15.70
C MET A 423 -16.72 4.08 -15.59
N ILE A 424 -16.37 2.96 -16.23
CA ILE A 424 -15.00 2.41 -16.22
C ILE A 424 -14.02 3.43 -16.81
N THR A 425 -14.32 3.98 -17.98
CA THR A 425 -13.47 4.97 -18.66
C THR A 425 -13.34 6.27 -17.86
N SER A 426 -14.39 6.70 -17.18
CA SER A 426 -14.33 7.86 -16.28
C SER A 426 -13.46 7.57 -15.06
N THR A 427 -13.53 6.37 -14.49
CA THR A 427 -12.64 5.95 -13.40
C THR A 427 -11.19 5.89 -13.83
N ILE A 428 -10.90 5.27 -14.98
CA ILE A 428 -9.56 5.25 -15.57
C ILE A 428 -9.05 6.70 -15.75
N THR A 429 -9.87 7.58 -16.32
CA THR A 429 -9.52 8.99 -16.54
C THR A 429 -9.21 9.71 -15.24
N VAL A 430 -10.04 9.54 -14.20
CA VAL A 430 -9.85 10.16 -12.88
C VAL A 430 -8.59 9.62 -12.19
N VAL A 431 -8.35 8.31 -12.25
CA VAL A 431 -7.15 7.68 -11.66
C VAL A 431 -5.88 8.18 -12.34
N LEU A 432 -5.84 8.18 -13.67
CA LEU A 432 -4.68 8.67 -14.43
C LEU A 432 -4.45 10.16 -14.18
N PHE A 433 -5.51 10.97 -14.27
CA PHE A 433 -5.42 12.41 -14.06
C PHE A 433 -4.93 12.72 -12.63
N SER A 434 -5.54 12.11 -11.62
CA SER A 434 -5.15 12.33 -10.22
C SER A 434 -3.72 11.87 -9.96
N THR A 435 -3.29 10.73 -10.49
CA THR A 435 -1.92 10.21 -10.31
C THR A 435 -0.89 11.10 -10.99
N VAL A 436 -1.11 11.48 -12.25
CA VAL A 436 -0.15 12.30 -13.01
C VAL A 436 -0.12 13.73 -12.48
N VAL A 437 -1.28 14.39 -12.42
CA VAL A 437 -1.36 15.83 -12.10
C VAL A 437 -1.03 16.05 -10.62
N PHE A 438 -1.69 15.34 -9.71
CA PHE A 438 -1.40 15.53 -8.29
C PHE A 438 -0.01 14.99 -7.94
N GLY A 439 0.46 13.91 -8.59
CA GLY A 439 1.82 13.37 -8.44
C GLY A 439 2.91 14.38 -8.75
N LEU A 440 2.87 14.97 -9.93
CA LEU A 440 3.84 15.98 -10.36
C LEU A 440 3.84 17.21 -9.45
N LEU A 441 2.65 17.58 -8.94
CA LEU A 441 2.47 18.74 -8.08
C LEU A 441 2.75 18.46 -6.58
N THR A 442 2.82 17.20 -6.14
CA THR A 442 3.10 16.86 -4.74
C THR A 442 4.48 17.33 -4.27
N LYS A 443 5.54 17.08 -5.06
CA LYS A 443 6.91 17.49 -4.72
C LYS A 443 7.09 19.00 -4.53
N PRO A 444 6.61 19.88 -5.44
CA PRO A 444 6.66 21.33 -5.21
C PRO A 444 5.76 21.78 -4.06
N LEU A 445 4.58 21.18 -3.89
CA LEU A 445 3.66 21.54 -2.81
C LEU A 445 4.22 21.22 -1.42
N VAL A 446 4.75 20.01 -1.23
CA VAL A 446 5.36 19.57 0.04
C VAL A 446 6.54 20.47 0.38
N ARG A 447 7.40 20.82 -0.60
CA ARG A 447 8.52 21.74 -0.39
C ARG A 447 8.08 23.14 0.04
N HIS A 448 6.92 23.60 -0.44
CA HIS A 448 6.38 24.91 -0.07
C HIS A 448 5.70 24.90 1.30
N LEU A 449 4.94 23.86 1.62
CA LEU A 449 4.19 23.74 2.88
C LEU A 449 5.08 23.32 4.07
N LEU A 450 6.10 22.50 3.81
CA LEU A 450 7.01 21.92 4.81
C LEU A 450 8.46 22.24 4.44
N PRO A 451 8.91 23.50 4.58
CA PRO A 451 10.30 23.85 4.32
C PRO A 451 11.21 23.09 5.30
N SER A 452 12.01 22.16 4.76
CA SER A 452 12.99 21.38 5.54
C SER A 452 14.00 22.34 6.20
N PRO A 453 14.35 22.16 7.49
CA PRO A 453 15.29 23.04 8.20
C PRO A 453 16.67 23.10 7.55
N LYS A 454 17.05 22.11 6.71
CA LYS A 454 18.27 22.13 5.90
C LYS A 454 18.33 23.35 4.96
N HIS A 455 17.18 23.84 4.49
CA HIS A 455 17.10 24.97 3.57
C HIS A 455 17.21 26.35 4.27
N LEU A 456 16.84 26.41 5.54
CA LEU A 456 17.05 27.58 6.40
C LEU A 456 18.54 27.71 6.77
N VAL A 457 19.21 26.58 7.02
CA VAL A 457 20.66 26.58 7.25
C VAL A 457 21.40 26.99 5.98
N SER A 458 21.03 26.51 4.78
CA SER A 458 21.74 26.88 3.54
C SER A 458 21.59 28.36 3.13
N MET A 459 20.56 29.06 3.60
CA MET A 459 20.43 30.52 3.40
C MET A 459 21.26 31.34 4.39
N ILE A 460 21.57 30.77 5.56
CA ILE A 460 22.34 31.44 6.63
C ILE A 460 23.84 31.04 6.56
N SER A 461 24.17 29.88 5.98
CA SER A 461 25.52 29.36 5.84
C SER A 461 26.03 29.52 4.40
N SER A 462 26.34 30.76 4.03
CA SER A 462 27.21 31.06 2.88
C SER A 462 28.65 31.35 3.32
N GLU A 463 29.11 30.74 4.43
CA GLU A 463 30.53 30.69 4.79
C GLU A 463 30.90 29.31 5.36
N SER A 464 32.07 28.83 4.94
CA SER A 464 32.83 27.63 5.33
C SER A 464 32.48 26.29 4.63
N LEU A 465 33.39 25.90 3.72
CA LEU A 465 33.51 24.60 3.07
C LEU A 465 34.19 23.58 4.00
N THR A 466 33.73 22.32 4.00
CA THR A 466 34.55 21.07 3.98
C THR A 466 33.66 19.80 3.89
N PRO A 467 34.17 18.67 3.34
CA PRO A 467 33.32 17.58 2.81
C PRO A 467 33.07 16.39 3.77
N LYS A 468 31.82 15.91 3.71
CA LYS A 468 31.26 14.55 3.93
C LYS A 468 32.05 13.51 4.75
N SER A 469 31.39 12.96 5.79
CA SER A 469 31.66 11.62 6.33
C SER A 469 30.37 10.83 6.61
N PHE A 470 30.43 9.54 6.27
CA PHE A 470 29.34 8.64 5.87
C PHE A 470 28.81 7.72 7.01
N VAL A 471 28.63 8.22 8.25
CA VAL A 471 28.48 7.35 9.45
C VAL A 471 27.11 7.44 10.17
N VAL A 472 26.09 8.09 9.60
CA VAL A 472 24.85 8.39 10.34
C VAL A 472 23.71 7.33 10.34
N PRO A 473 23.69 6.19 9.60
CA PRO A 473 22.52 5.30 9.68
C PRO A 473 22.38 4.53 11.00
N LEU A 474 23.45 4.43 11.81
CA LEU A 474 23.52 3.51 12.96
C LEU A 474 23.11 4.16 14.29
N LEU A 475 23.18 5.50 14.40
CA LEU A 475 22.92 6.24 15.65
C LEU A 475 21.46 6.69 15.84
N ALA A 476 20.68 6.80 14.75
CA ALA A 476 19.29 7.22 14.86
C ALA A 476 18.39 6.19 15.59
N ASN A 477 18.79 4.91 15.61
CA ASN A 477 18.10 3.86 16.36
C ASN A 477 18.61 3.68 17.80
N SER A 478 19.78 4.24 18.15
CA SER A 478 20.37 4.16 19.50
C SER A 478 20.07 5.40 20.35
N GLN A 479 19.85 6.58 19.76
CA GLN A 479 19.43 7.77 20.50
C GLN A 479 18.01 7.69 21.08
N ASP A 480 17.20 6.73 20.64
CA ASP A 480 15.94 6.34 21.30
C ASP A 480 16.13 5.75 22.72
N SER A 481 17.38 5.52 23.15
CA SER A 481 17.70 4.80 24.39
C SER A 481 18.33 5.61 25.53
N GLU A 482 18.84 6.82 25.32
CA GLU A 482 19.49 7.59 26.43
C GLU A 482 18.56 8.58 27.14
N ALA A 483 17.49 9.05 26.50
CA ALA A 483 16.59 10.05 27.11
C ALA A 483 15.65 9.49 28.21
N ASP A 484 15.54 8.16 28.36
CA ASP A 484 14.56 7.52 29.26
C ASP A 484 15.17 6.99 30.59
N LEU A 485 16.48 7.15 30.83
CA LEU A 485 17.11 6.67 32.07
C LEU A 485 17.01 7.64 33.25
N CYS A 486 16.54 8.88 33.04
CA CYS A 486 16.60 9.96 34.03
C CYS A 486 15.24 10.44 34.57
N SER A 487 14.24 9.56 34.65
CA SER A 487 12.99 9.87 35.39
C SER A 487 12.75 8.88 36.53
N THR A 488 13.15 9.29 37.73
CA THR A 488 12.91 8.61 39.00
C THR A 488 11.40 8.37 39.20
N MET A 489 11.00 7.10 39.32
CA MET A 489 9.60 6.64 39.44
C MET A 489 9.00 6.96 40.82
N THR A 490 7.80 7.56 40.84
CA THR A 490 6.81 7.39 41.92
C THR A 490 5.77 6.37 41.49
N ARG A 491 5.45 5.42 42.39
CA ARG A 491 4.58 4.25 42.18
C ARG A 491 3.09 4.69 42.24
N PRO A 492 2.21 4.43 41.25
CA PRO A 492 0.82 4.86 41.36
C PRO A 492 -0.16 3.69 41.59
N THR A 493 -1.02 3.87 42.59
CA THR A 493 -2.17 3.03 42.94
C THR A 493 -3.47 3.79 42.64
N SER A 494 -3.97 3.83 41.40
CA SER A 494 -5.35 4.28 41.14
C SER A 494 -5.84 4.13 39.69
N LEU A 495 -7.09 3.64 39.54
CA LEU A 495 -7.92 3.70 38.32
C LEU A 495 -8.01 5.11 37.69
N ARG A 496 -7.77 6.16 38.46
CA ARG A 496 -7.78 7.56 38.01
C ARG A 496 -6.69 7.88 36.98
N MET A 497 -5.58 7.12 36.96
CA MET A 497 -4.51 7.29 35.96
C MET A 497 -4.88 6.67 34.60
N LEU A 498 -5.73 5.63 34.61
CA LEU A 498 -6.20 4.95 33.39
C LEU A 498 -7.16 5.84 32.59
N LEU A 499 -7.98 6.63 33.30
CA LEU A 499 -8.89 7.63 32.72
C LEU A 499 -8.19 8.94 32.28
N THR A 500 -7.09 9.34 32.93
CA THR A 500 -6.45 10.65 32.67
C THR A 500 -5.37 10.61 31.59
N ALA A 501 -4.73 9.45 31.36
CA ALA A 501 -3.74 9.24 30.30
C ALA A 501 -3.73 7.76 29.80
N PRO A 502 -4.74 7.33 29.02
CA PRO A 502 -4.89 5.94 28.60
C PRO A 502 -3.71 5.43 27.75
N SER A 503 -3.15 6.25 26.86
CA SER A 503 -2.04 5.83 25.99
C SER A 503 -0.74 5.52 26.75
N ARG A 504 -0.42 6.28 27.82
CA ARG A 504 0.78 6.03 28.65
C ARG A 504 0.61 4.79 29.53
N SER A 505 -0.59 4.62 30.08
CA SER A 505 -0.92 3.46 30.93
C SER A 505 -0.94 2.17 30.12
N VAL A 506 -1.63 2.16 28.96
CA VAL A 506 -1.67 0.99 28.05
C VAL A 506 -0.27 0.64 27.56
N HIS A 507 0.54 1.63 27.17
CA HIS A 507 1.93 1.39 26.77
C HIS A 507 2.77 0.78 27.90
N HIS A 508 2.58 1.22 29.14
CA HIS A 508 3.27 0.65 30.30
C HIS A 508 2.88 -0.82 30.54
N TYR A 509 1.58 -1.13 30.56
CA TYR A 509 1.09 -2.50 30.74
C TYR A 509 1.50 -3.41 29.57
N TRP A 510 1.40 -2.91 28.33
CA TRP A 510 1.89 -3.62 27.15
C TRP A 510 3.38 -3.91 27.26
N ARG A 511 4.22 -2.92 27.62
CA ARG A 511 5.66 -3.13 27.79
C ARG A 511 5.98 -4.16 28.87
N LYS A 512 5.21 -4.17 29.98
CA LYS A 512 5.36 -5.18 31.03
C LYS A 512 5.01 -6.58 30.52
N PHE A 513 3.91 -6.73 29.80
CA PHE A 513 3.50 -7.99 29.16
C PHE A 513 4.50 -8.44 28.09
N ASP A 514 4.96 -7.53 27.24
CA ASP A 514 5.93 -7.76 26.18
C ASP A 514 7.25 -8.28 26.75
N ASN A 515 7.78 -7.62 27.79
CA ASN A 515 9.00 -8.05 28.45
C ASN A 515 8.85 -9.39 29.21
N ALA A 516 7.67 -9.67 29.78
CA ALA A 516 7.45 -10.87 30.58
C ALA A 516 7.15 -12.12 29.74
N PHE A 517 6.39 -11.99 28.64
CA PHE A 517 5.88 -13.13 27.87
C PHE A 517 6.29 -13.09 26.40
N MET A 518 6.11 -11.95 25.72
CA MET A 518 6.29 -11.92 24.26
C MET A 518 7.76 -12.03 23.86
N ARG A 519 8.67 -11.25 24.48
CA ARG A 519 10.10 -11.29 24.14
C ARG A 519 10.77 -12.62 24.52
N PRO A 520 10.51 -13.21 25.70
CA PRO A 520 11.09 -14.51 26.02
C PRO A 520 10.62 -15.64 25.11
N VAL A 521 9.39 -15.58 24.58
CA VAL A 521 8.84 -16.62 23.69
C VAL A 521 9.20 -16.35 22.23
N PHE A 522 8.84 -15.18 21.71
CA PHE A 522 8.97 -14.81 20.30
C PHE A 522 10.23 -14.02 19.97
N GLY A 523 11.07 -13.70 20.96
CA GLY A 523 12.31 -12.94 20.78
C GLY A 523 12.11 -11.42 20.73
N GLY A 524 13.20 -10.64 20.64
CA GLY A 524 13.18 -9.18 20.77
C GLY A 524 14.36 -8.63 21.58
N ARG A 525 14.65 -7.32 21.46
CA ARG A 525 15.87 -6.63 21.96
C ARG A 525 16.53 -7.32 23.16
N GLY A 526 17.78 -7.77 22.97
CA GLY A 526 18.71 -8.10 24.05
C GLY A 526 18.82 -9.57 24.47
N PHE A 527 18.19 -10.52 23.79
CA PHE A 527 18.38 -11.95 24.05
C PHE A 527 18.67 -12.74 22.77
N VAL A 528 19.87 -12.53 22.25
CA VAL A 528 20.68 -13.66 21.80
C VAL A 528 21.92 -13.59 22.66
N PRO A 529 22.11 -14.46 23.66
CA PRO A 529 23.44 -14.58 24.25
C PRO A 529 24.37 -14.93 23.09
N TYR A 530 25.37 -14.08 22.85
CA TYR A 530 26.55 -14.53 22.14
C TYR A 530 27.06 -15.73 22.92
N VAL A 531 26.85 -16.93 22.39
CA VAL A 531 27.44 -18.16 22.92
C VAL A 531 28.80 -18.26 22.23
N PRO A 532 29.91 -17.99 22.94
CA PRO A 532 31.22 -18.30 22.42
C PRO A 532 31.36 -19.83 22.41
N GLY A 533 31.70 -20.38 21.26
CA GLY A 533 32.34 -21.70 21.18
C GLY A 533 31.43 -22.88 20.79
N SER A 534 31.67 -23.40 19.59
CA SER A 534 32.10 -24.78 19.39
C SER A 534 32.79 -24.89 18.00
N PRO A 535 33.73 -25.83 17.82
CA PRO A 535 34.99 -25.60 17.12
C PRO A 535 34.83 -25.80 15.62
N THR A 536 35.12 -24.76 14.84
CA THR A 536 35.52 -24.96 13.43
C THR A 536 36.39 -23.83 12.88
N GLU A 537 36.81 -22.87 13.73
CA GLU A 537 37.71 -21.77 13.34
C GLU A 537 38.86 -21.61 14.36
N GLN A 538 39.43 -22.73 14.79
CA GLN A 538 40.78 -22.78 15.33
C GLN A 538 41.55 -23.81 14.52
N ASP A 539 42.00 -23.43 13.33
CA ASP A 539 43.12 -24.15 12.70
C ASP A 539 43.93 -23.39 11.64
N ASP A 540 43.67 -22.10 11.36
CA ASP A 540 44.45 -21.37 10.35
C ASP A 540 45.56 -20.45 10.91
N SER A 541 45.78 -20.44 12.23
CA SER A 541 46.85 -19.64 12.85
C SER A 541 47.92 -20.43 13.60
N GLN A 542 47.83 -21.77 13.62
CA GLN A 542 48.81 -22.65 14.28
C GLN A 542 49.76 -23.38 13.31
N TRP A 543 49.49 -23.37 12.00
CA TRP A 543 50.35 -24.01 10.99
C TRP A 543 51.49 -23.14 10.44
N GLN A 544 51.66 -21.91 10.92
CA GLN A 544 52.74 -21.00 10.47
C GLN A 544 53.92 -20.84 11.45
N MET A 545 53.94 -21.53 12.59
CA MET A 545 55.08 -21.43 13.55
C MET A 545 55.97 -22.67 13.68
N ASP A 546 55.64 -23.80 13.06
CA ASP A 546 56.46 -25.03 13.14
C ASP A 546 57.27 -25.35 11.87
N ALA A 547 57.35 -24.42 10.90
CA ALA A 547 58.21 -24.55 9.71
C ALA A 547 59.54 -23.76 9.81
N SER A 548 59.94 -23.37 11.02
CA SER A 548 61.22 -22.69 11.28
C SER A 548 61.83 -23.18 12.60
N LYS A 549 62.29 -24.43 12.62
CA LYS A 549 63.39 -24.88 13.49
C LYS A 549 64.02 -26.16 12.96
#